data_AF-A0A6J5WUL3-F1
#
_entry.id   AF-A0A6J5WUL3-F1
#
_cell.length_a   1.000
_cell.length_b   1.000
_cell.length_c   1.000
_cell.angle_alpha   90.00
_cell.angle_beta   90.00
_cell.angle_gamma   90.00
#
_symmetry.space_group_name_H-M   'P 1'
#
loop_
_entity.id
_entity.type
_entity.pdbx_description
1 polymer ?
#
loop_
_entity_poly.entity_id
_entity_poly.type
_entity_poly.pdbx_seq_one_letter_code
_entity_poly.pdbx_strand_id
1 'polypeptide(L)'
;MAALDSVKVVEVCKVAPPPSSSACSATPPPEALPLTVFDLLWLRFAPVQRFFFYQISSNSFDTTTLVSKLKASLSIALQQFLPLAGNLALPQGSPKPILTYVHGDAVSLTISSSQKKATAMALQVTIFPKRGFSIGIATHHAILDGKTSTIRVIRDPAGLEAIYSDEFLSMDGRSNNRSLMPSKFRTPAPDSIRGTFVFTRPKIEALRLLAEEIQGGKAFMGFTVDCRSRLDPPISSNYFGNCLVIRLVVAETKALLGEDGLTVAVNATF
;
A
#
# COMPACT_ATOMS: atom_id res chain seq x y z
N MET A 1 -5.48 27.31 -11.28
CA MET A 1 -5.11 25.89 -11.43
C MET A 1 -3.72 25.83 -12.04
N ALA A 2 -2.83 24.93 -11.59
CA ALA A 2 -1.57 24.70 -12.30
C ALA A 2 -1.84 23.82 -13.53
N ALA A 3 -1.25 24.16 -14.68
CA ALA A 3 -1.42 23.36 -15.90
C ALA A 3 -0.81 21.95 -15.73
N LEU A 4 -1.51 20.94 -16.25
CA LEU A 4 -1.12 19.53 -16.14
C LEU A 4 0.22 19.22 -16.84
N ASP A 5 0.62 20.07 -17.79
CA ASP A 5 1.80 19.89 -18.66
C ASP A 5 3.12 20.36 -18.03
N SER A 6 3.14 20.68 -16.74
CA SER A 6 4.31 21.27 -16.06
C SER A 6 5.42 20.29 -15.65
N VAL A 7 5.26 18.98 -15.89
CA VAL A 7 6.23 17.93 -15.51
C VAL A 7 6.88 17.31 -16.74
N LYS A 8 8.17 17.60 -16.94
CA LYS A 8 8.98 17.01 -18.03
C LYS A 8 9.62 15.68 -17.61
N VAL A 9 9.48 14.66 -18.48
CA VAL A 9 10.23 13.40 -18.39
C VAL A 9 11.72 13.66 -18.57
N VAL A 10 12.56 13.20 -17.64
CA VAL A 10 14.04 13.31 -17.75
C VAL A 10 14.69 11.95 -18.02
N GLU A 11 14.22 10.88 -17.36
CA GLU A 11 14.76 9.53 -17.52
C GLU A 11 13.70 8.48 -17.16
N VAL A 12 13.65 7.37 -17.88
CA VAL A 12 12.92 6.17 -17.45
C VAL A 12 13.91 5.01 -17.46
N CYS A 13 14.10 4.37 -16.31
CA CYS A 13 15.04 3.27 -16.15
C CYS A 13 14.42 2.14 -15.31
N LYS A 14 15.13 1.01 -15.26
CA LYS A 14 14.79 -0.14 -14.42
C LYS A 14 15.92 -0.35 -13.43
N VAL A 15 15.59 -0.60 -12.17
CA VAL A 15 16.56 -0.91 -11.11
C VAL A 15 16.33 -2.34 -10.66
N ALA A 16 17.29 -3.21 -10.99
CA ALA A 16 17.31 -4.61 -10.57
C ALA A 16 18.08 -4.78 -9.25
N PRO A 17 17.87 -5.87 -8.50
CA PRO A 17 18.80 -6.30 -7.46
C PRO A 17 20.21 -6.54 -8.05
N PRO A 18 21.31 -6.28 -7.32
CA PRO A 18 22.64 -6.60 -7.80
C PRO A 18 22.80 -8.13 -7.96
N PRO A 19 23.62 -8.59 -8.92
CA PRO A 19 23.88 -10.01 -9.11
C PRO A 19 24.45 -10.62 -7.82
N SER A 20 23.98 -11.81 -7.45
CA SER A 20 24.36 -12.50 -6.24
C SER A 20 25.82 -12.99 -6.32
N SER A 21 26.75 -12.20 -5.77
CA SER A 21 28.12 -12.62 -5.56
C SER A 21 28.20 -13.55 -4.34
N SER A 22 28.71 -14.77 -4.56
CA SER A 22 28.96 -15.86 -3.61
C SER A 22 27.77 -16.75 -3.20
N ALA A 23 28.07 -18.05 -3.12
CA ALA A 23 27.19 -19.09 -2.61
C ALA A 23 27.22 -19.13 -1.07
N CYS A 24 26.52 -18.20 -0.43
CA CYS A 24 26.25 -18.26 1.02
C CYS A 24 24.90 -18.94 1.28
N SER A 25 24.90 -19.87 2.23
CA SER A 25 23.88 -20.91 2.47
C SER A 25 22.59 -20.42 3.16
N ALA A 26 22.04 -19.29 2.71
CA ALA A 26 20.63 -18.98 2.92
C ALA A 26 19.82 -19.57 1.76
N THR A 27 18.78 -20.34 2.06
CA THR A 27 17.81 -20.78 1.05
C THR A 27 17.29 -19.55 0.31
N PRO A 28 17.40 -19.47 -1.04
CA PRO A 28 16.87 -18.33 -1.77
C PRO A 28 15.36 -18.23 -1.50
N PRO A 29 14.79 -17.01 -1.41
CA PRO A 29 13.35 -16.86 -1.34
C PRO A 29 12.69 -17.62 -2.49
N PRO A 30 11.58 -18.34 -2.27
CA PRO A 30 10.90 -19.05 -3.34
C PRO A 30 10.52 -18.06 -4.44
N GLU A 31 10.85 -18.39 -5.69
CA GLU A 31 10.67 -17.53 -6.86
C GLU A 31 9.19 -17.13 -7.09
N ALA A 32 8.27 -17.88 -6.48
CA ALA A 32 6.84 -17.59 -6.41
C ALA A 32 6.35 -17.55 -4.95
N LEU A 33 5.68 -16.47 -4.59
CA LEU A 33 4.93 -16.31 -3.34
C LEU A 33 3.42 -16.41 -3.63
N PRO A 34 2.71 -17.45 -3.17
CA PRO A 34 1.25 -17.49 -3.28
C PRO A 34 0.62 -16.44 -2.36
N LEU A 35 -0.31 -15.64 -2.90
CA LEU A 35 -1.01 -14.61 -2.11
C LEU A 35 -1.90 -15.25 -1.04
N THR A 36 -1.85 -14.79 0.20
CA THR A 36 -2.73 -15.29 1.27
C THR A 36 -4.14 -14.71 1.15
N VAL A 37 -5.11 -15.24 1.90
CA VAL A 37 -6.45 -14.64 2.02
C VAL A 37 -6.40 -13.15 2.38
N PHE A 38 -5.48 -12.76 3.26
CA PHE A 38 -5.28 -11.37 3.66
C PHE A 38 -4.77 -10.48 2.51
N ASP A 39 -4.15 -11.06 1.49
CA ASP A 39 -3.66 -10.36 0.30
C ASP A 39 -4.72 -10.25 -0.80
N LEU A 40 -5.51 -11.32 -1.00
CA LEU A 40 -6.53 -11.41 -2.05
C LEU A 40 -7.61 -10.33 -1.94
N LEU A 41 -8.01 -9.96 -0.71
CA LEU A 41 -8.93 -8.86 -0.43
C LEU A 41 -8.51 -7.55 -1.13
N TRP A 42 -7.20 -7.30 -1.19
CA TRP A 42 -6.62 -6.07 -1.74
C TRP A 42 -6.31 -6.15 -3.24
N LEU A 43 -6.56 -7.30 -3.88
CA LEU A 43 -6.15 -7.56 -5.27
C LEU A 43 -6.77 -6.58 -6.28
N ARG A 44 -7.97 -6.09 -5.96
CA ARG A 44 -8.75 -5.20 -6.83
C ARG A 44 -8.71 -3.74 -6.39
N PHE A 45 -7.87 -3.38 -5.42
CA PHE A 45 -7.69 -1.99 -5.00
C PHE A 45 -6.71 -1.26 -5.92
N ALA A 46 -6.92 0.04 -6.10
CA ALA A 46 -5.94 0.87 -6.79
C ALA A 46 -4.61 0.90 -6.01
N PRO A 47 -3.44 0.98 -6.67
CA PRO A 47 -2.15 1.04 -6.00
C PRO A 47 -2.09 2.19 -4.97
N VAL A 48 -1.56 1.91 -3.78
CA VAL A 48 -1.41 2.93 -2.74
C VAL A 48 -0.27 3.86 -3.13
N GLN A 49 -0.60 5.14 -3.30
CA GLN A 49 0.36 6.18 -3.67
C GLN A 49 0.77 6.99 -2.45
N ARG A 50 2.08 7.09 -2.19
CA ARG A 50 2.67 7.91 -1.12
C ARG A 50 3.67 8.89 -1.73
N PHE A 51 3.69 10.12 -1.23
CA PHE A 51 4.63 11.15 -1.66
C PHE A 51 5.40 11.69 -0.46
N PHE A 52 6.72 11.65 -0.55
CA PHE A 52 7.64 12.26 0.41
C PHE A 52 8.25 13.49 -0.25
N PHE A 53 8.23 14.64 0.43
CA PHE A 53 8.76 15.89 -0.08
C PHE A 53 10.00 16.30 0.74
N TYR A 54 11.09 16.60 0.05
CA TYR A 54 12.37 16.94 0.64
C TYR A 54 12.77 18.34 0.17
N GLN A 55 12.87 19.28 1.11
CA GLN A 55 13.41 20.60 0.84
C GLN A 55 14.93 20.53 0.74
N ILE A 56 15.51 21.25 -0.22
CA ILE A 56 16.95 21.40 -0.36
C ILE A 56 17.31 22.86 -0.05
N SER A 57 18.18 23.06 0.95
CA SER A 57 18.64 24.38 1.38
C SER A 57 19.95 24.84 0.73
N SER A 58 20.60 23.98 -0.06
CA SER A 58 21.89 24.29 -0.70
C SER A 58 21.78 24.53 -2.20
N ASN A 59 22.48 25.55 -2.69
CA ASN A 59 22.64 25.83 -4.12
C ASN A 59 23.53 24.81 -4.86
N SER A 60 24.30 23.98 -4.14
CA SER A 60 25.24 23.00 -4.70
C SER A 60 24.63 21.63 -5.04
N PHE A 61 23.31 21.53 -5.13
CA PHE A 61 22.64 20.24 -5.30
C PHE A 61 22.78 19.65 -6.71
N ASP A 62 23.65 18.66 -6.85
CA ASP A 62 23.75 17.84 -8.06
C ASP A 62 22.66 16.77 -8.11
N THR A 63 21.78 16.90 -9.10
CA THR A 63 20.71 15.93 -9.40
C THR A 63 21.28 14.60 -9.88
N THR A 64 22.43 14.59 -10.57
CA THR A 64 23.08 13.39 -11.10
C THR A 64 23.53 12.48 -9.96
N THR A 65 24.19 13.05 -8.96
CA THR A 65 24.61 12.38 -7.72
C THR A 65 23.41 11.87 -6.93
N LEU A 66 22.30 12.63 -6.80
CA LEU A 66 21.08 12.11 -6.16
C LEU A 66 20.57 10.87 -6.91
N VAL A 67 20.34 10.97 -8.21
CA VAL A 67 19.74 9.90 -9.03
C VAL A 67 20.62 8.65 -9.01
N SER A 68 21.95 8.80 -9.09
CA SER A 68 22.90 7.70 -8.96
C SER A 68 22.81 7.02 -7.59
N LYS A 69 22.84 7.79 -6.50
CA LYS A 69 22.74 7.26 -5.12
C LYS A 69 21.40 6.55 -4.87
N LEU A 70 20.29 7.09 -5.38
CA LEU A 70 18.96 6.47 -5.28
C LEU A 70 18.86 5.15 -6.06
N LYS A 71 19.45 5.07 -7.27
CA LYS A 71 19.52 3.81 -8.02
C LYS A 71 20.34 2.75 -7.28
N ALA A 72 21.52 3.12 -6.78
CA ALA A 72 22.40 2.22 -6.05
C ALA A 72 21.76 1.71 -4.74
N SER A 73 21.17 2.59 -3.93
CA SER A 73 20.52 2.20 -2.68
C SER A 73 19.25 1.37 -2.92
N LEU A 74 18.45 1.71 -3.94
CA LEU A 74 17.28 0.90 -4.32
C LEU A 74 17.70 -0.49 -4.80
N SER A 75 18.75 -0.60 -5.61
CA SER A 75 19.29 -1.89 -6.05
C SER A 75 19.66 -2.77 -4.84
N ILE A 76 20.48 -2.25 -3.91
CA ILE A 76 20.88 -2.96 -2.69
C ILE A 76 19.67 -3.34 -1.82
N ALA A 77 18.67 -2.45 -1.68
CA ALA A 77 17.46 -2.74 -0.93
C ALA A 77 16.66 -3.90 -1.57
N LEU A 78 16.55 -3.95 -2.89
CA LEU A 78 15.81 -5.02 -3.59
C LEU A 78 16.46 -6.40 -3.40
N GLN A 79 17.75 -6.49 -3.10
CA GLN A 79 18.40 -7.75 -2.72
C GLN A 79 17.80 -8.37 -1.45
N GLN A 80 17.35 -7.54 -0.49
CA GLN A 80 16.67 -7.98 0.73
C GLN A 80 15.16 -8.15 0.56
N PHE A 81 14.60 -7.59 -0.53
CA PHE A 81 13.17 -7.49 -0.79
C PHE A 81 12.82 -7.87 -2.24
N LEU A 82 13.36 -8.99 -2.74
CA LEU A 82 13.18 -9.45 -4.14
C LEU A 82 11.73 -9.39 -4.66
N PRO A 83 10.68 -9.74 -3.88
CA PRO A 83 9.30 -9.68 -4.37
C PRO A 83 8.82 -8.27 -4.75
N LEU A 84 9.48 -7.19 -4.29
CA LEU A 84 9.18 -5.82 -4.70
C LEU A 84 9.60 -5.50 -6.14
N ALA A 85 10.61 -6.20 -6.66
CA ALA A 85 10.99 -6.15 -8.08
C ALA A 85 10.10 -7.03 -8.97
N GLY A 86 9.36 -7.96 -8.35
CA GLY A 86 8.52 -8.94 -9.03
C GLY A 86 7.19 -8.41 -9.57
N ASN A 87 6.41 -9.35 -10.08
CA ASN A 87 5.14 -9.10 -10.77
C ASN A 87 4.04 -10.00 -10.20
N LEU A 88 2.81 -9.49 -10.14
CA LEU A 88 1.63 -10.35 -9.89
C LEU A 88 1.26 -11.09 -11.17
N ALA A 89 1.15 -12.41 -11.08
CA ALA A 89 0.77 -13.30 -12.17
C ALA A 89 -0.35 -14.25 -11.73
N LEU A 90 -1.22 -14.63 -12.67
CA LEU A 90 -2.21 -15.69 -12.47
C LEU A 90 -1.83 -16.89 -13.35
N PRO A 91 -1.28 -17.98 -12.77
CA PRO A 91 -0.80 -19.12 -13.55
C PRO A 91 -1.93 -19.84 -14.30
N GLN A 92 -1.61 -20.40 -15.47
CA GLN A 92 -2.57 -21.28 -16.17
C GLN A 92 -2.89 -22.49 -15.28
N GLY A 93 -4.18 -22.78 -15.10
CA GLY A 93 -4.66 -23.87 -14.24
C GLY A 93 -4.80 -23.51 -12.74
N SER A 94 -4.24 -22.41 -12.27
CA SER A 94 -4.42 -21.95 -10.88
C SER A 94 -5.65 -21.05 -10.74
N PRO A 95 -6.48 -21.21 -9.68
CA PRO A 95 -7.44 -20.17 -9.28
C PRO A 95 -6.76 -18.99 -8.58
N LYS A 96 -5.52 -19.18 -8.11
CA LYS A 96 -4.82 -18.31 -7.17
C LYS A 96 -3.70 -17.52 -7.85
N PRO A 97 -3.67 -16.18 -7.71
CA PRO A 97 -2.54 -15.36 -8.14
C PRO A 97 -1.31 -15.57 -7.25
N ILE A 98 -0.14 -15.40 -7.86
CA ILE A 98 1.17 -15.51 -7.22
C ILE A 98 1.96 -14.22 -7.49
N LEU A 99 2.79 -13.83 -6.54
CA LEU A 99 3.81 -12.81 -6.71
C LEU A 99 5.12 -13.50 -7.09
N THR A 100 5.57 -13.30 -8.32
CA THR A 100 6.79 -13.94 -8.85
C THR A 100 7.92 -12.94 -9.05
N TYR A 101 9.14 -13.35 -8.69
CA TYR A 101 10.37 -12.67 -9.09
C TYR A 101 11.18 -13.62 -9.97
N VAL A 102 11.46 -13.21 -11.21
CA VAL A 102 12.35 -13.94 -12.13
C VAL A 102 13.68 -13.19 -12.21
N HIS A 103 14.80 -13.91 -12.38
CA HIS A 103 16.11 -13.25 -12.50
C HIS A 103 16.12 -12.23 -13.66
N GLY A 104 16.46 -10.98 -13.35
CA GLY A 104 16.37 -9.84 -14.28
C GLY A 104 15.10 -8.98 -14.13
N ASP A 105 14.14 -9.38 -13.29
CA ASP A 105 13.05 -8.50 -12.86
C ASP A 105 13.59 -7.29 -12.09
N ALA A 106 12.91 -6.16 -12.24
CA ALA A 106 13.42 -4.87 -11.83
C ALA A 106 12.28 -3.87 -11.60
N VAL A 107 12.43 -3.03 -10.56
CA VAL A 107 11.50 -1.94 -10.29
C VAL A 107 11.60 -0.89 -11.38
N SER A 108 10.45 -0.42 -11.87
CA SER A 108 10.40 0.74 -12.76
C SER A 108 10.69 2.01 -11.95
N LEU A 109 11.85 2.63 -12.24
CA LEU A 109 12.23 3.94 -11.74
C LEU A 109 11.97 4.96 -12.84
N THR A 110 10.84 5.65 -12.71
CA THR A 110 10.27 6.47 -13.77
C THR A 110 10.29 7.93 -13.35
N ILE A 111 11.12 8.75 -13.98
CA ILE A 111 10.97 10.21 -13.92
C ILE A 111 9.86 10.59 -14.92
N SER A 112 8.62 10.17 -14.62
CA SER A 112 7.36 10.22 -15.44
C SER A 112 7.40 9.49 -16.80
N SER A 113 6.29 9.20 -17.48
CA SER A 113 5.31 8.11 -17.23
C SER A 113 4.98 7.43 -18.59
N SER A 114 4.38 6.24 -18.79
CA SER A 114 3.67 5.25 -17.95
C SER A 114 3.80 3.83 -18.57
N GLN A 115 3.28 2.75 -17.94
CA GLN A 115 3.30 1.37 -18.49
C GLN A 115 2.04 0.52 -18.17
N LYS A 116 1.84 -0.57 -18.94
CA LYS A 116 0.66 -1.47 -18.89
C LYS A 116 0.95 -2.85 -18.23
N LYS A 117 1.48 -2.87 -17.01
CA LYS A 117 1.58 -4.08 -16.15
C LYS A 117 1.29 -3.72 -14.69
N ALA A 118 0.72 -4.64 -13.93
CA ALA A 118 0.58 -4.52 -12.47
C ALA A 118 1.91 -4.89 -11.78
N THR A 119 2.88 -3.98 -11.85
CA THR A 119 4.18 -4.09 -11.15
C THR A 119 3.96 -4.05 -9.64
N ALA A 120 4.72 -4.83 -8.87
CA ALA A 120 4.58 -4.85 -7.41
C ALA A 120 4.77 -3.48 -6.76
N MET A 121 5.79 -2.76 -7.24
CA MET A 121 6.14 -1.40 -6.85
C MET A 121 6.62 -0.59 -8.07
N ALA A 122 6.33 0.71 -8.07
CA ALA A 122 6.95 1.68 -8.96
C ALA A 122 7.40 2.91 -8.14
N LEU A 123 8.51 3.52 -8.54
CA LEU A 123 9.07 4.70 -7.89
C LEU A 123 9.27 5.84 -8.89
N GLN A 124 8.87 7.05 -8.51
CA GLN A 124 9.08 8.28 -9.27
C GLN A 124 9.85 9.28 -8.41
N VAL A 125 10.92 9.85 -8.97
CA VAL A 125 11.61 11.00 -8.39
C VAL A 125 11.24 12.23 -9.20
N THR A 126 10.78 13.30 -8.55
CA THR A 126 10.45 14.58 -9.21
C THR A 126 11.32 15.68 -8.63
N ILE A 127 12.10 16.36 -9.47
CA ILE A 127 12.99 17.44 -9.04
C ILE A 127 12.26 18.78 -9.16
N PHE A 128 12.36 19.62 -8.13
CA PHE A 128 11.87 21.00 -8.11
C PHE A 128 13.10 21.92 -8.07
N PRO A 129 13.55 22.46 -9.23
CA PRO A 129 14.78 23.25 -9.31
C PRO A 129 14.82 24.36 -8.25
N LYS A 130 15.96 24.45 -7.54
CA LYS A 130 16.22 25.40 -6.44
C LYS A 130 15.28 25.30 -5.23
N ARG A 131 14.44 24.26 -5.11
CA ARG A 131 13.51 24.08 -3.97
C ARG A 131 13.61 22.72 -3.28
N GLY A 132 13.80 21.64 -4.02
CA GLY A 132 13.73 20.30 -3.44
C GLY A 132 13.55 19.18 -4.45
N PHE A 133 13.15 18.02 -3.94
CA PHE A 133 12.65 16.90 -4.74
C PHE A 133 11.51 16.20 -3.99
N SER A 134 10.72 15.40 -4.70
CA SER A 134 9.82 14.43 -4.10
C SER A 134 10.10 13.02 -4.57
N ILE A 135 9.81 12.06 -3.69
CA ILE A 135 9.76 10.63 -4.01
C ILE A 135 8.30 10.20 -3.94
N GLY A 136 7.74 9.85 -5.09
CA GLY A 136 6.46 9.17 -5.23
C GLY A 136 6.67 7.67 -5.25
N ILE A 137 5.95 6.93 -4.42
CA ILE A 137 5.96 5.46 -4.38
C ILE A 137 4.54 4.98 -4.63
N ALA A 138 4.37 4.07 -5.60
CA ALA A 138 3.12 3.36 -5.83
C ALA A 138 3.34 1.86 -5.57
N THR A 139 2.56 1.27 -4.66
CA THR A 139 2.63 -0.17 -4.33
C THR A 139 1.28 -0.85 -4.52
N HIS A 140 1.28 -2.05 -5.07
CA HIS A 140 0.07 -2.86 -5.13
C HIS A 140 -0.30 -3.36 -3.73
N HIS A 141 -1.52 -3.06 -3.25
CA HIS A 141 -1.86 -3.33 -1.84
C HIS A 141 -1.91 -4.83 -1.51
N ALA A 142 -2.24 -5.69 -2.47
CA ALA A 142 -2.15 -7.16 -2.33
C ALA A 142 -0.73 -7.74 -2.15
N ILE A 143 0.29 -6.90 -1.96
CA ILE A 143 1.68 -7.33 -1.74
C ILE A 143 2.20 -6.85 -0.39
N LEU A 144 1.73 -5.70 0.08
CA LEU A 144 2.25 -5.03 1.28
C LEU A 144 1.10 -4.36 2.04
N ASP A 145 1.06 -4.60 3.35
CA ASP A 145 0.40 -3.67 4.27
C ASP A 145 1.32 -2.49 4.64
N GLY A 146 0.82 -1.58 5.47
CA GLY A 146 1.59 -0.41 5.95
C GLY A 146 2.73 -0.72 6.93
N LYS A 147 3.02 -1.99 7.25
CA LYS A 147 3.95 -2.41 8.32
C LYS A 147 5.08 -3.35 7.88
N THR A 148 4.92 -3.98 6.72
CA THR A 148 5.82 -5.02 6.19
C THR A 148 7.30 -4.63 6.17
N SER A 149 8.18 -5.45 6.77
CA SER A 149 9.59 -5.09 7.04
C SER A 149 10.67 -6.15 6.74
N THR A 150 10.35 -7.40 6.39
CA THR A 150 11.33 -8.40 5.88
C THR A 150 10.61 -9.62 5.25
N ILE A 151 11.32 -10.46 4.49
CA ILE A 151 10.74 -11.66 3.83
C ILE A 151 10.63 -12.86 4.80
N ARG A 152 9.41 -13.16 5.28
CA ARG A 152 9.00 -14.51 5.74
C ARG A 152 7.56 -14.79 5.34
N VAL A 153 7.29 -16.04 4.94
CA VAL A 153 6.03 -16.54 4.37
C VAL A 153 5.38 -17.54 5.32
N ILE A 154 4.06 -17.57 5.37
CA ILE A 154 3.29 -18.56 6.15
C ILE A 154 2.57 -19.52 5.20
N ARG A 155 2.48 -20.79 5.59
CA ARG A 155 1.60 -21.78 4.96
C ARG A 155 0.26 -21.76 5.68
N ASP A 156 -0.86 -21.63 4.95
CA ASP A 156 -2.20 -21.88 5.50
C ASP A 156 -2.32 -23.38 5.82
N PRO A 157 -2.46 -23.79 7.10
CA PRO A 157 -2.61 -25.20 7.48
C PRO A 157 -4.07 -25.63 7.64
N ALA A 158 -5.04 -24.70 7.58
CA ALA A 158 -6.40 -24.90 8.08
C ALA A 158 -7.50 -24.72 7.01
N GLY A 159 -7.15 -24.28 5.79
CA GLY A 159 -8.11 -24.16 4.69
C GLY A 159 -9.07 -22.96 4.83
N LEU A 160 -8.73 -21.99 5.68
CA LEU A 160 -9.43 -20.70 5.80
C LEU A 160 -9.49 -19.98 4.45
N GLU A 161 -8.51 -20.22 3.58
CA GLU A 161 -8.48 -19.79 2.18
C GLU A 161 -9.75 -20.13 1.39
N ALA A 162 -10.38 -21.30 1.58
CA ALA A 162 -11.55 -21.69 0.80
C ALA A 162 -12.79 -20.85 1.14
N ILE A 163 -13.06 -20.68 2.44
CA ILE A 163 -14.27 -19.99 2.96
C ILE A 163 -14.28 -18.51 2.54
N TYR A 164 -13.14 -17.82 2.70
CA TYR A 164 -13.04 -16.40 2.34
C TYR A 164 -12.90 -16.16 0.83
N SER A 165 -12.35 -17.10 0.06
CA SER A 165 -12.28 -16.97 -1.40
C SER A 165 -13.68 -16.97 -2.02
N ASP A 166 -14.58 -17.82 -1.54
CA ASP A 166 -15.97 -17.86 -2.00
C ASP A 166 -16.73 -16.56 -1.66
N GLU A 167 -16.54 -16.01 -0.45
CA GLU A 167 -17.16 -14.74 -0.06
C GLU A 167 -16.66 -13.57 -0.95
N PHE A 168 -15.36 -13.49 -1.23
CA PHE A 168 -14.79 -12.46 -2.11
C PHE A 168 -15.15 -12.64 -3.60
N LEU A 169 -15.23 -13.88 -4.09
CA LEU A 169 -15.71 -14.20 -5.44
C LEU A 169 -17.22 -13.94 -5.60
N SER A 170 -17.97 -13.82 -4.50
CA SER A 170 -19.39 -13.42 -4.53
C SER A 170 -19.60 -11.90 -4.47
N MET A 171 -18.65 -11.12 -3.93
CA MET A 171 -18.80 -9.68 -3.68
C MET A 171 -19.03 -8.81 -4.94
N ASP A 172 -18.64 -9.27 -6.13
CA ASP A 172 -18.90 -8.55 -7.39
C ASP A 172 -20.04 -9.14 -8.23
N GLY A 173 -20.75 -10.14 -7.69
CA GLY A 173 -21.85 -10.84 -8.35
C GLY A 173 -21.45 -11.58 -9.64
N ARG A 174 -20.15 -11.85 -9.84
CA ARG A 174 -19.62 -12.46 -11.07
C ARG A 174 -18.67 -13.63 -10.78
N SER A 175 -19.19 -14.84 -10.94
CA SER A 175 -18.38 -16.05 -10.89
C SER A 175 -17.18 -15.98 -11.86
N ASN A 176 -16.02 -16.44 -11.38
CA ASN A 176 -14.79 -16.67 -12.16
C ASN A 176 -14.13 -15.43 -12.81
N ASN A 177 -14.22 -14.25 -12.19
CA ASN A 177 -13.53 -13.05 -12.67
C ASN A 177 -11.99 -13.11 -12.47
N ARG A 178 -11.26 -13.66 -13.46
CA ARG A 178 -9.78 -13.77 -13.50
C ARG A 178 -9.02 -12.44 -13.68
N SER A 179 -9.68 -11.29 -13.56
CA SER A 179 -9.06 -9.99 -13.82
C SER A 179 -8.28 -9.45 -12.63
N LEU A 180 -6.98 -9.20 -12.83
CA LEU A 180 -6.12 -8.45 -11.90
C LEU A 180 -6.31 -6.92 -11.99
N MET A 181 -7.28 -6.44 -12.78
CA MET A 181 -7.53 -5.00 -12.89
C MET A 181 -8.22 -4.48 -11.62
N PRO A 182 -7.80 -3.31 -11.09
CA PRO A 182 -8.52 -2.65 -10.03
C PRO A 182 -9.99 -2.43 -10.37
N SER A 183 -10.87 -2.64 -9.39
CA SER A 183 -12.27 -2.22 -9.49
C SER A 183 -12.34 -0.71 -9.73
N LYS A 184 -13.33 -0.25 -10.50
CA LYS A 184 -13.57 1.18 -10.72
C LYS A 184 -14.12 1.84 -9.46
N PHE A 185 -13.23 2.21 -8.54
CA PHE A 185 -13.59 3.08 -7.42
C PHE A 185 -13.97 4.47 -7.93
N ARG A 186 -14.89 5.13 -7.22
CA ARG A 186 -15.33 6.49 -7.53
C ARG A 186 -14.15 7.45 -7.34
N THR A 187 -13.66 8.03 -8.43
CA THR A 187 -12.68 9.11 -8.36
C THR A 187 -13.29 10.35 -7.70
N PRO A 188 -12.54 11.09 -6.88
CA PRO A 188 -12.96 12.43 -6.42
C PRO A 188 -13.32 13.33 -7.60
N ALA A 189 -14.20 14.31 -7.38
CA ALA A 189 -14.54 15.29 -8.41
C ALA A 189 -13.30 16.13 -8.79
N PRO A 190 -13.14 16.63 -10.03
CA PRO A 190 -11.91 17.29 -10.48
C PRO A 190 -11.53 18.56 -9.71
N ASP A 191 -12.50 19.19 -9.05
CA ASP A 191 -12.39 20.36 -8.19
C ASP A 191 -12.10 20.02 -6.70
N SER A 192 -12.00 18.72 -6.36
CA SER A 192 -11.70 18.27 -4.99
C SER A 192 -10.34 18.77 -4.52
N ILE A 193 -10.33 19.50 -3.41
CA ILE A 193 -9.10 19.94 -2.74
C ILE A 193 -8.53 18.86 -1.82
N ARG A 194 -7.20 18.82 -1.68
CA ARG A 194 -6.50 18.02 -0.66
C ARG A 194 -5.98 18.96 0.43
N GLY A 195 -6.43 18.77 1.66
CA GLY A 195 -5.94 19.48 2.85
C GLY A 195 -5.30 18.54 3.87
N THR A 196 -4.36 19.07 4.65
CA THR A 196 -3.77 18.38 5.81
C THR A 196 -4.27 19.07 7.08
N PHE A 197 -4.99 18.35 7.93
CA PHE A 197 -5.57 18.89 9.16
C PHE A 197 -4.75 18.45 10.38
N VAL A 198 -4.27 19.41 11.16
CA VAL A 198 -3.60 19.16 12.44
C VAL A 198 -4.60 19.30 13.57
N PHE A 199 -5.01 18.16 14.13
CA PHE A 199 -5.90 18.06 15.28
C PHE A 199 -5.10 18.21 16.58
N THR A 200 -5.17 19.39 17.18
CA THR A 200 -4.67 19.65 18.54
C THR A 200 -5.81 19.44 19.54
N ARG A 201 -5.50 19.20 20.82
CA ARG A 201 -6.53 19.00 21.86
C ARG A 201 -7.61 20.09 21.89
N PRO A 202 -7.27 21.41 21.85
CA PRO A 202 -8.30 22.47 21.80
C PRO A 202 -9.15 22.44 20.52
N LYS A 203 -8.60 22.00 19.38
CA LYS A 203 -9.37 21.85 18.13
C LYS A 203 -10.31 20.65 18.19
N ILE A 204 -9.92 19.56 18.85
CA ILE A 204 -10.79 18.40 19.07
C ILE A 204 -11.95 18.79 20.00
N GLU A 205 -11.68 19.55 21.05
CA GLU A 205 -12.69 20.10 21.97
C GLU A 205 -13.65 21.06 21.24
N ALA A 206 -13.14 21.98 20.41
CA ALA A 206 -13.98 22.87 19.60
C ALA A 206 -14.82 22.12 18.54
N LEU A 207 -14.25 21.08 17.90
CA LEU A 207 -14.98 20.24 16.93
C LEU A 207 -16.09 19.41 17.60
N ARG A 208 -15.92 19.02 18.87
CA ARG A 208 -16.97 18.35 19.64
C ARG A 208 -18.19 19.25 19.79
N LEU A 209 -17.99 20.48 20.27
CA LEU A 209 -19.05 21.47 20.46
C LEU A 209 -19.77 21.80 19.14
N LEU A 210 -19.04 21.92 18.02
CA LEU A 210 -19.63 22.14 16.70
C LEU A 210 -20.44 20.93 16.19
N ALA A 211 -20.04 19.72 16.56
CA ALA A 211 -20.70 18.51 16.09
C ALA A 211 -22.01 18.20 16.86
N GLU A 212 -22.22 18.79 18.05
CA GLU A 212 -23.46 18.69 18.83
C GLU A 212 -24.71 19.21 18.07
N GLU A 213 -24.53 20.03 17.03
CA GLU A 213 -25.60 20.50 16.14
C GLU A 213 -26.11 19.40 15.16
N ILE A 214 -25.40 18.27 15.01
CA ILE A 214 -25.76 17.20 14.08
C ILE A 214 -26.82 16.27 14.68
N GLN A 215 -28.10 16.53 14.36
CA GLN A 215 -29.21 15.72 14.85
C GLN A 215 -29.41 14.42 14.06
N GLY A 216 -29.17 13.29 14.75
CA GLY A 216 -29.63 11.96 14.34
C GLY A 216 -28.71 11.18 13.39
N GLY A 217 -29.14 9.96 13.06
CA GLY A 217 -28.43 9.04 12.16
C GLY A 217 -27.36 8.17 12.83
N LYS A 218 -26.76 7.31 12.01
CA LYS A 218 -25.66 6.41 12.38
C LYS A 218 -24.36 6.86 11.72
N ALA A 219 -23.31 7.01 12.52
CA ALA A 219 -21.96 7.17 12.05
C ALA A 219 -21.35 5.79 11.73
N PHE A 220 -20.64 5.70 10.61
CA PHE A 220 -19.91 4.51 10.18
C PHE A 220 -18.42 4.83 10.13
N MET A 221 -17.60 4.03 10.79
CA MET A 221 -16.15 4.18 10.79
C MET A 221 -15.48 2.85 10.42
N GLY A 222 -14.82 2.81 9.27
CA GLY A 222 -14.01 1.68 8.82
C GLY A 222 -12.53 1.93 9.11
N PHE A 223 -11.84 0.97 9.72
CA PHE A 223 -10.38 1.00 9.89
C PHE A 223 -9.78 -0.41 9.77
N THR A 224 -8.48 -0.48 9.46
CA THR A 224 -7.74 -1.74 9.41
C THR A 224 -7.01 -2.02 10.71
N VAL A 225 -6.97 -3.29 11.11
CA VAL A 225 -6.29 -3.78 12.31
C VAL A 225 -5.17 -4.73 11.90
N ASP A 226 -3.95 -4.51 12.41
CA ASP A 226 -2.85 -5.47 12.30
C ASP A 226 -3.12 -6.68 13.20
N CYS A 227 -3.24 -7.84 12.57
CA CYS A 227 -3.58 -9.10 13.22
C CYS A 227 -2.36 -9.95 13.60
N ARG A 228 -1.12 -9.52 13.30
CA ARG A 228 0.08 -10.35 13.52
C ARG A 228 0.18 -10.90 14.94
N SER A 229 0.04 -10.05 15.94
CA SER A 229 0.07 -10.43 17.36
C SER A 229 -1.28 -10.90 17.93
N ARG A 230 -2.31 -11.07 17.08
CA ARG A 230 -3.69 -11.41 17.47
C ARG A 230 -4.14 -12.78 16.96
N LEU A 231 -3.36 -13.40 16.08
CA LEU A 231 -3.58 -14.76 15.58
C LEU A 231 -2.95 -15.77 16.55
N ASP A 232 -3.44 -17.00 16.51
CA ASP A 232 -2.92 -18.12 17.30
C ASP A 232 -2.46 -19.26 16.36
N PRO A 233 -1.15 -19.58 16.29
CA PRO A 233 -0.05 -18.89 16.96
C PRO A 233 0.23 -17.49 16.36
N PRO A 234 0.82 -16.55 17.13
CA PRO A 234 1.15 -15.22 16.63
C PRO A 234 2.13 -15.23 15.45
N ILE A 235 1.87 -14.36 14.49
CA ILE A 235 2.73 -14.11 13.33
C ILE A 235 3.85 -13.14 13.71
N SER A 236 5.07 -13.40 13.23
CA SER A 236 6.22 -12.52 13.40
C SER A 236 5.94 -11.09 12.89
N SER A 237 6.45 -10.08 13.61
CA SER A 237 6.48 -8.69 13.14
C SER A 237 7.15 -8.52 11.77
N ASN A 238 8.03 -9.46 11.40
CA ASN A 238 8.85 -9.43 10.19
C ASN A 238 8.25 -10.32 9.07
N TYR A 239 6.93 -10.55 9.10
CA TYR A 239 6.17 -11.25 8.06
C TYR A 239 5.96 -10.37 6.82
N PHE A 240 6.07 -10.98 5.64
CA PHE A 240 5.89 -10.33 4.33
C PHE A 240 4.53 -10.65 3.73
N GLY A 241 3.77 -9.61 3.41
CA GLY A 241 2.39 -9.71 2.95
C GLY A 241 1.44 -8.99 3.90
N ASN A 242 0.17 -8.99 3.56
CA ASN A 242 -0.87 -8.40 4.40
C ASN A 242 -1.20 -9.30 5.59
N CYS A 243 -1.42 -8.69 6.75
CA CYS A 243 -2.03 -9.34 7.90
C CYS A 243 -3.06 -8.38 8.54
N LEU A 244 -3.95 -7.85 7.70
CA LEU A 244 -4.95 -6.84 8.06
C LEU A 244 -6.37 -7.40 8.02
N VAL A 245 -7.18 -7.05 9.03
CA VAL A 245 -8.64 -7.20 9.01
C VAL A 245 -9.29 -5.83 8.99
N ILE A 246 -10.35 -5.67 8.21
CA ILE A 246 -11.20 -4.46 8.22
C ILE A 246 -12.21 -4.60 9.37
N ARG A 247 -12.26 -3.59 10.25
CA ARG A 247 -13.32 -3.43 11.25
C ARG A 247 -14.21 -2.27 10.79
N LEU A 248 -15.50 -2.56 10.63
CA LEU A 248 -16.53 -1.55 10.41
C LEU A 248 -17.29 -1.36 11.73
N VAL A 249 -17.23 -0.15 12.26
CA VAL A 249 -17.90 0.23 13.51
C VAL A 249 -19.08 1.13 13.17
N VAL A 250 -20.21 0.91 13.85
CA VAL A 250 -21.45 1.67 13.68
C VAL A 250 -21.93 2.14 15.04
N ALA A 251 -22.15 3.45 15.18
CA ALA A 251 -22.67 4.05 16.41
C ALA A 251 -23.70 5.14 16.09
N GLU A 252 -24.63 5.37 17.00
CA GLU A 252 -25.59 6.47 16.89
C GLU A 252 -24.85 7.81 17.02
N THR A 253 -25.02 8.73 16.05
CA THR A 253 -24.30 10.02 16.03
C THR A 253 -24.50 10.78 17.34
N LYS A 254 -25.74 10.87 17.82
CA LYS A 254 -26.09 11.50 19.12
C LYS A 254 -25.32 10.91 20.32
N ALA A 255 -24.98 9.63 20.31
CA ALA A 255 -24.28 8.97 21.41
C ALA A 255 -22.77 9.25 21.36
N LEU A 256 -22.19 9.43 20.16
CA LEU A 256 -20.81 9.88 19.97
C LEU A 256 -20.59 11.35 20.36
N LEU A 257 -21.65 12.15 20.40
CA LEU A 257 -21.60 13.59 20.71
C LEU A 257 -21.76 13.90 22.20
N GLY A 258 -22.55 13.09 22.93
CA GLY A 258 -22.77 13.25 24.37
C GLY A 258 -21.49 13.14 25.22
N GLU A 259 -21.60 13.41 26.52
CA GLU A 259 -20.45 13.49 27.44
C GLU A 259 -19.53 12.25 27.42
N ASP A 260 -20.12 11.06 27.30
CA ASP A 260 -19.43 9.76 27.18
C ASP A 260 -19.06 9.35 25.75
N GLY A 261 -19.11 10.25 24.77
CA GLY A 261 -18.95 9.94 23.34
C GLY A 261 -17.67 9.18 22.97
N LEU A 262 -16.57 9.44 23.69
CA LEU A 262 -15.32 8.66 23.55
C LEU A 262 -15.49 7.22 24.05
N THR A 263 -16.15 7.02 25.20
CA THR A 263 -16.48 5.69 25.75
C THR A 263 -17.40 4.92 24.82
N VAL A 264 -18.39 5.59 24.21
CA VAL A 264 -19.26 5.02 23.17
C VAL A 264 -18.46 4.57 21.96
N ALA A 265 -17.56 5.42 21.45
CA ALA A 265 -16.70 5.08 20.31
C ALA A 265 -15.79 3.89 20.62
N VAL A 266 -15.17 3.88 21.80
CA VAL A 266 -14.27 2.81 22.26
C VAL A 266 -15.03 1.49 22.42
N ASN A 267 -16.17 1.48 23.10
CA ASN A 267 -17.00 0.28 23.28
C ASN A 267 -17.51 -0.27 21.94
N ALA A 268 -17.80 0.59 20.96
CA ALA A 268 -18.20 0.15 19.63
C ALA A 268 -17.06 -0.47 18.81
N THR A 269 -15.80 -0.37 19.25
CA THR A 269 -14.63 -0.95 18.54
C THR A 269 -14.22 -2.35 18.99
N PHE A 270 -14.64 -2.81 20.17
CA PHE A 270 -14.24 -4.08 20.79
C PHE A 270 -15.09 -5.27 20.33
#